data_AF-A0A4Y8C1N2-F1
#
_entry.id   AF-A0A4Y8C1N2-F1
#
_cell.length_a   1.000
_cell.length_b   1.000
_cell.length_c   1.000
_cell.angle_alpha   90.00
_cell.angle_beta   90.00
_cell.angle_gamma   90.00
#
_symmetry.space_group_name_H-M   'P 1'
#
loop_
_entity.id
_entity.type
_entity.pdbx_description
1 polymer ?
#
loop_
_entity_poly.entity_id
_entity_poly.type
_entity_poly.pdbx_seq_one_letter_code
_entity_poly.pdbx_strand_id
1 'polypeptide(L)' 'DEVRAGGRIPLIIGRGLCAKAREFLGMESENIFTKPEQPKSSSGGYTLAQKMLGRACGVEGVRPGMYIEPMTLT' A
#
# COMPACT_ATOMS: atom_id res chain seq x y z
N ASP A 1 -9.39 -1.96 -10.80
CA ASP A 1 -10.17 -1.24 -9.77
C ASP A 1 -10.22 0.26 -9.92
N GLU A 2 -9.12 0.90 -10.27
CA GLU A 2 -9.08 2.37 -10.39
C GLU A 2 -10.12 2.90 -11.39
N VAL A 3 -10.23 2.30 -12.57
CA VAL A 3 -11.24 2.67 -13.59
C VAL A 3 -12.66 2.55 -13.05
N ARG A 4 -12.98 1.43 -12.38
CA ARG A 4 -14.30 1.17 -11.79
C ARG A 4 -14.63 2.15 -10.66
N ALA A 5 -13.63 2.57 -9.89
CA ALA A 5 -13.77 3.54 -8.81
C ALA A 5 -13.80 5.01 -9.30
N GLY A 6 -13.62 5.28 -10.60
CA GLY A 6 -13.53 6.64 -11.13
C GLY A 6 -12.17 7.31 -10.86
N GLY A 7 -11.12 6.54 -10.60
CA GLY A 7 -9.75 7.00 -10.42
C GLY A 7 -9.03 6.34 -9.25
N ARG A 8 -7.71 6.55 -9.18
CA ARG A 8 -6.86 6.00 -8.10
C ARG A 8 -7.16 6.62 -6.73
N ILE A 9 -7.39 7.93 -6.66
CA ILE A 9 -7.69 8.62 -5.40
C ILE A 9 -8.99 8.10 -4.77
N PRO A 10 -10.13 8.07 -5.50
CA PRO A 10 -11.36 7.45 -4.98
C PRO A 10 -11.18 6.00 -4.53
N LEU A 11 -10.41 5.21 -5.27
CA LEU A 11 -10.13 3.82 -4.91
C LEU A 11 -9.39 3.71 -3.56
N ILE A 12 -8.32 4.48 -3.35
CA ILE A 12 -7.53 4.41 -2.11
C ILE A 12 -8.39 4.81 -0.91
N ILE A 13 -9.19 5.88 -1.05
CA ILE A 13 -10.12 6.33 0.01
C ILE A 13 -11.16 5.24 0.31
N GLY A 14 -11.81 4.70 -0.73
CA GLY A 14 -12.84 3.67 -0.57
C GLY A 14 -12.30 2.38 0.06
N ARG A 15 -11.11 1.92 -0.38
CA ARG A 15 -10.43 0.76 0.20
C ARG A 15 -10.08 0.98 1.67
N GLY A 16 -9.52 2.14 2.01
CA GLY A 16 -9.18 2.48 3.39
C GLY A 16 -10.40 2.56 4.31
N LEU A 17 -11.50 3.13 3.83
CA LEU A 17 -12.78 3.18 4.56
C LEU A 17 -13.34 1.78 4.78
N CYS A 18 -13.34 0.93 3.75
CA CYS A 18 -13.83 -0.45 3.84
C CYS A 18 -13.03 -1.26 4.87
N ALA A 19 -11.70 -1.18 4.84
CA ALA A 19 -10.84 -1.86 5.81
C ALA A 19 -11.16 -1.46 7.26
N LYS A 20 -11.24 -0.14 7.54
CA LYS A 20 -11.58 0.39 8.87
C LYS A 20 -12.97 -0.04 9.35
N ALA A 21 -13.96 -0.02 8.47
CA ALA A 21 -15.32 -0.44 8.82
C ALA A 21 -15.38 -1.94 9.18
N ARG A 22 -14.66 -2.79 8.44
CA ARG A 22 -14.61 -4.23 8.72
C ARG A 22 -13.88 -4.55 10.01
N GLU A 23 -12.77 -3.86 10.28
CA GLU A 23 -12.04 -3.97 11.55
C GLU A 23 -12.94 -3.61 12.74
N PHE A 24 -13.66 -2.48 12.65
CA PHE A 24 -14.60 -2.06 13.69
C PHE A 24 -15.73 -3.08 13.93
N LEU A 25 -16.21 -3.72 12.86
CA LEU A 25 -17.25 -4.75 12.92
C LEU A 25 -16.72 -6.15 13.27
N GLY A 26 -15.41 -6.32 13.50
CA GLY A 26 -14.80 -7.62 13.78
C GLY A 26 -14.85 -8.61 12.61
N MET A 27 -14.95 -8.11 11.38
CA MET A 27 -15.00 -8.92 10.17
C MET A 27 -13.59 -9.18 9.62
N GLU A 28 -13.40 -10.32 8.94
CA GLU A 28 -12.12 -10.64 8.28
C GLU A 28 -11.75 -9.64 7.17
N SER A 29 -10.52 -9.66 6.70
CA SER A 29 -10.08 -8.84 5.56
C SER A 29 -10.93 -9.10 4.31
N GLU A 30 -11.17 -8.05 3.52
CA GLU A 30 -11.90 -8.19 2.26
C GLU A 30 -11.07 -8.88 1.17
N ASN A 31 -11.76 -9.41 0.14
CA ASN A 31 -11.14 -9.98 -1.06
C ASN A 31 -11.84 -9.51 -2.36
N ILE A 32 -12.44 -8.32 -2.32
CA ILE A 32 -13.13 -7.64 -3.43
C ILE A 32 -12.23 -6.64 -4.17
N PHE A 33 -11.16 -6.13 -3.53
CA PHE A 33 -10.16 -5.28 -4.17
C PHE A 33 -8.97 -6.11 -4.64
N THR A 34 -8.45 -5.76 -5.82
CA THR A 34 -7.25 -6.33 -6.42
C THR A 34 -6.06 -5.96 -5.54
N LYS A 35 -5.37 -6.96 -5.01
CA LYS A 35 -4.15 -6.75 -4.24
C LYS A 35 -3.00 -6.41 -5.20
N PRO A 36 -2.23 -5.34 -4.94
CA PRO A 36 -1.08 -5.02 -5.76
C PRO A 36 -0.03 -6.14 -5.66
N GLU A 37 0.61 -6.44 -6.78
CA GLU A 37 1.72 -7.40 -6.79
C GLU A 37 2.86 -6.89 -5.93
N GLN A 38 3.30 -7.73 -4.99
CA GLN A 38 4.47 -7.45 -4.18
C GLN A 38 5.69 -8.03 -4.89
N PRO A 39 6.72 -7.23 -5.19
CA PRO A 39 7.92 -7.72 -5.86
C PRO A 39 8.63 -8.77 -4.99
N LYS A 40 9.29 -9.72 -5.66
CA LYS A 40 10.05 -10.79 -4.99
C LYS A 40 11.10 -10.21 -4.03
N SER A 41 11.34 -10.92 -2.93
CA SER A 41 12.45 -10.59 -2.04
C SER A 41 13.77 -10.68 -2.81
N SER A 42 14.65 -9.72 -2.55
CA SER A 42 15.99 -9.66 -3.14
C SER A 42 17.00 -9.61 -2.01
N SER A 43 18.11 -10.34 -2.18
CA SER A 43 19.27 -10.31 -1.29
C SER A 43 20.17 -9.08 -1.54
N GLY A 44 19.93 -8.32 -2.60
CA GLY A 44 20.65 -7.08 -2.86
C GLY A 44 20.26 -5.96 -1.89
N GLY A 45 21.18 -5.06 -1.56
CA GLY A 45 20.91 -3.92 -0.69
C GLY A 45 19.85 -2.94 -1.26
N TYR A 46 19.53 -1.90 -0.49
CA TYR A 46 18.65 -0.80 -0.92
C TYR A 46 19.46 0.44 -1.32
N THR A 47 19.00 1.14 -2.36
CA THR A 47 19.49 2.49 -2.70
C THR A 47 19.04 3.49 -1.64
N LEU A 48 19.66 4.69 -1.63
CA LEU A 48 19.27 5.75 -0.68
C LEU A 48 17.78 6.12 -0.81
N ALA A 49 17.27 6.29 -2.03
CA ALA A 49 15.86 6.61 -2.27
C ALA A 49 14.93 5.51 -1.75
N GLN A 50 15.29 4.24 -1.95
CA GLN A 50 14.50 3.10 -1.45
C GLN A 50 14.46 3.06 0.08
N LYS A 51 15.56 3.42 0.76
CA LYS A 51 15.60 3.53 2.21
C LYS A 51 14.75 4.70 2.73
N MET A 52 14.79 5.84 2.05
CA MET A 52 13.96 7.00 2.41
C MET A 52 12.46 6.66 2.35
N LEU A 53 12.02 6.05 1.25
CA LEU A 53 10.63 5.61 1.09
C LEU A 53 10.26 4.48 2.06
N GLY A 54 11.19 3.55 2.31
CA GLY A 54 11.00 2.48 3.29
C GLY A 54 10.76 3.04 4.68
N ARG A 55 11.60 3.99 5.12
CA ARG A 55 11.44 4.67 6.41
C ARG A 55 10.08 5.34 6.54
N ALA A 56 9.61 6.00 5.49
CA ALA A 56 8.27 6.63 5.48
C ALA A 56 7.12 5.61 5.53
N CYS A 57 7.38 4.35 5.18
CA CYS A 57 6.41 3.24 5.24
C CYS A 57 6.63 2.32 6.46
N GLY A 58 7.55 2.63 7.37
CA GLY A 58 7.87 1.78 8.54
C GLY A 58 8.62 0.48 8.21
N VAL A 59 9.29 0.38 7.06
CA VAL A 59 10.09 -0.78 6.63
C VAL A 59 11.55 -0.37 6.34
N GLU A 60 12.46 -1.33 6.25
CA GLU A 60 13.89 -1.04 6.02
C GLU A 60 14.17 -0.41 4.63
N GLY A 61 13.36 -0.79 3.63
CA GLY A 61 13.48 -0.29 2.26
C GLY A 61 12.36 -0.82 1.38
N VAL A 62 12.15 -0.17 0.23
CA VAL A 62 11.15 -0.57 -0.77
C VAL A 62 11.82 -1.08 -2.04
N ARG A 63 11.11 -1.90 -2.82
CA ARG A 63 11.61 -2.46 -4.09
C ARG A 63 10.91 -1.83 -5.29
N PRO A 64 11.56 -1.76 -6.47
CA PRO A 64 10.90 -1.33 -7.70
C PRO A 64 9.64 -2.16 -7.97
N GLY A 65 8.54 -1.50 -8.35
CA GLY A 65 7.24 -2.13 -8.57
C GLY A 65 6.41 -2.38 -7.31
N MET A 66 6.97 -2.15 -6.11
CA MET A 66 6.22 -2.28 -4.86
C MET A 66 5.19 -1.16 -4.72
N TYR A 67 3.93 -1.52 -4.50
CA TYR A 67 2.93 -0.56 -4.03
C TYR A 67 3.21 -0.16 -2.58
N ILE A 68 3.29 1.14 -2.33
CA ILE A 68 3.55 1.72 -1.00
C ILE A 68 2.65 2.93 -0.74
N GLU A 69 2.39 3.21 0.53
CA GLU A 69 1.67 4.39 1.02
C GLU A 69 2.55 5.11 2.06
N PRO A 70 3.56 5.89 1.62
CA PRO A 70 4.50 6.54 2.53
C PRO A 70 3.83 7.68 3.31
N MET A 71 4.22 7.83 4.57
CA MET A 71 3.84 8.99 5.38
C MET A 71 4.45 10.26 4.80
N THR A 72 3.61 11.25 4.52
CA THR A 72 4.03 12.59 4.10
C THR A 72 4.16 13.50 5.33
N LEU A 73 5.36 13.98 5.60
CA LEU A 73 5.60 15.03 6.61
C LEU A 73 5.40 16.40 5.95
N THR A 74 4.69 17.30 6.63
CA THR A 74 4.53 18.72 6.27
C THR A 74 5.51 19.58 7.04
#